data_AF-A0A5C8DVC9-F1
#
_entry.id   AF-A0A5C8DVC9-F1
#
_cell.length_a   1.000
_cell.length_b   1.000
_cell.length_c   1.000
_cell.angle_alpha   90.00
_cell.angle_beta   90.00
_cell.angle_gamma   90.00
#
_symmetry.space_group_name_H-M   'P 1'
#
loop_
_entity.id
_entity.type
_entity.pdbx_description
1 polymer ?
#
loop_
_entity_poly.entity_id
_entity_poly.type
_entity_poly.pdbx_seq_one_letter_code
_entity_poly.pdbx_strand_id
1 'polypeptide(L)'
;MKKKQSTAKSDRPRRKVPPTMKWQTGAYERHADFRFTLPYQFLLLCKLMDVTPDQLLTDFMDNLSCGSWKREGRDKAKEKLIEYFIEHGYGQDLYSTDDIRTMFKEMDAVGIVWPDNAEMELIDLYSAWRKKHYSYWFHKWFRKPRRKLS
;
A
#
# COMPACT_ATOMS: atom_id res chain seq x y z
N MET A 1 -35.66 33.53 38.77
CA MET A 1 -35.17 32.20 38.32
C MET A 1 -35.27 32.09 36.81
N LYS A 2 -34.14 32.07 36.09
CA LYS A 2 -34.10 31.93 34.61
C LYS A 2 -34.13 30.43 34.25
N LYS A 3 -35.18 29.97 33.55
CA LYS A 3 -35.26 28.61 32.99
C LYS A 3 -34.27 28.49 31.82
N LYS A 4 -33.29 27.60 31.94
CA LYS A 4 -32.42 27.17 30.82
C LYS A 4 -33.26 26.33 29.85
N GLN A 5 -33.41 26.80 28.62
CA GLN A 5 -33.92 25.99 27.51
C GLN A 5 -32.87 24.91 27.18
N SER A 6 -33.28 23.64 27.21
CA SER A 6 -32.45 22.53 26.76
C SER A 6 -32.51 22.45 25.23
N THR A 7 -31.35 22.40 24.60
CA THR A 7 -31.23 22.16 23.16
C THR A 7 -31.33 20.65 22.92
N ALA A 8 -32.49 20.20 22.45
CA ALA A 8 -32.69 18.84 21.99
C ALA A 8 -31.73 18.54 20.83
N LYS A 9 -30.79 17.60 21.02
CA LYS A 9 -29.96 17.06 19.94
C LYS A 9 -30.87 16.24 19.02
N SER A 10 -30.93 16.65 17.76
CA SER A 10 -31.66 15.97 16.70
C SER A 10 -31.03 14.60 16.38
N ASP A 11 -31.63 13.51 16.85
CA ASP A 11 -31.35 12.11 16.46
C ASP A 11 -31.92 11.79 15.07
N ARG A 12 -31.48 12.51 14.04
CA ARG A 12 -31.77 12.10 12.66
C ARG A 12 -30.71 11.09 12.21
N PRO A 13 -31.08 9.90 11.73
CA PRO A 13 -30.12 8.95 11.19
C PRO A 13 -29.37 9.61 10.04
N ARG A 14 -28.06 9.78 10.19
CA ARG A 14 -27.20 10.31 9.13
C ARG A 14 -27.33 9.37 7.94
N ARG A 15 -27.89 9.87 6.83
CA ARG A 15 -27.86 9.17 5.53
C ARG A 15 -26.41 8.78 5.27
N LYS A 16 -26.13 7.47 5.20
CA LYS A 16 -24.81 6.96 4.84
C LYS A 16 -24.53 7.43 3.41
N VAL A 17 -23.58 8.36 3.27
CA VAL A 17 -23.14 8.84 1.96
C VAL A 17 -22.51 7.64 1.24
N PRO A 18 -22.90 7.35 -0.01
CA PRO A 18 -22.31 6.24 -0.75
C PRO A 18 -20.80 6.47 -0.92
N PRO A 19 -20.00 5.39 -0.85
CA PRO A 19 -18.55 5.49 -0.97
C PRO A 19 -18.17 6.06 -2.34
N THR A 20 -17.35 7.10 -2.34
CA THR A 20 -16.86 7.76 -3.56
C THR A 20 -15.57 7.14 -4.08
N MET A 21 -14.88 6.37 -3.23
CA MET A 21 -13.59 5.75 -3.54
C MET A 21 -13.60 4.25 -3.21
N LYS A 22 -12.90 3.46 -4.03
CA LYS A 22 -12.82 1.99 -3.88
C LYS A 22 -12.27 1.53 -2.51
N TRP A 23 -11.47 2.35 -1.82
CA TRP A 23 -10.95 2.01 -0.48
C TRP A 23 -12.01 2.02 0.63
N GLN A 24 -13.18 2.60 0.36
CA GLN A 24 -14.30 2.65 1.30
C GLN A 24 -15.23 1.43 1.20
N THR A 25 -15.02 0.55 0.22
CA THR A 25 -15.90 -0.61 -0.07
C THR A 25 -15.30 -1.95 0.36
N GLY A 26 -14.24 -1.95 1.18
CA GLY A 26 -13.52 -3.17 1.56
C GLY A 26 -12.54 -3.70 0.50
N ALA A 27 -12.45 -3.08 -0.69
CA ALA A 27 -11.55 -3.52 -1.76
C ALA A 27 -10.05 -3.37 -1.45
N TYR A 28 -9.71 -2.86 -0.27
CA TYR A 28 -8.36 -2.61 0.22
C TYR A 28 -8.12 -3.35 1.56
N GLU A 29 -8.97 -4.31 1.91
CA GLU A 29 -8.74 -5.18 3.06
C GLU A 29 -7.41 -5.92 2.90
N ARG A 30 -6.65 -5.98 4.01
CA ARG A 30 -5.32 -6.61 4.01
C ARG A 30 -5.40 -8.12 3.77
N HIS A 31 -6.45 -8.75 4.27
CA HIS A 31 -6.74 -10.16 4.06
C HIS A 31 -7.74 -10.25 2.92
N ALA A 32 -7.35 -10.89 1.83
CA ALA A 32 -8.15 -11.00 0.63
C ALA A 32 -7.98 -12.38 0.01
N ASP A 33 -9.10 -12.99 -0.37
CA ASP A 33 -9.14 -14.25 -1.10
C ASP A 33 -9.48 -13.97 -2.57
N PHE A 34 -8.53 -14.24 -3.46
CA PHE A 34 -8.73 -14.06 -4.90
C PHE A 34 -8.96 -15.42 -5.58
N ARG A 35 -10.09 -15.57 -6.28
CA ARG A 35 -10.37 -16.74 -7.11
C ARG A 35 -10.26 -16.35 -8.58
N PHE A 36 -9.19 -16.80 -9.24
CA PHE A 36 -8.96 -16.57 -10.66
C PHE A 36 -8.32 -17.80 -11.30
N THR A 37 -8.48 -17.92 -12.62
CA THR A 37 -7.81 -18.97 -13.39
C THR A 37 -6.46 -18.43 -13.86
N LEU A 38 -5.38 -19.13 -13.52
CA LEU A 38 -4.04 -18.75 -13.96
C LEU A 38 -3.90 -18.97 -15.48
N PRO A 39 -3.36 -18.00 -16.23
CA PRO A 39 -3.08 -18.19 -17.66
C PRO A 39 -2.20 -19.40 -17.89
N TYR A 40 -2.53 -20.22 -18.89
CA TYR A 40 -1.81 -21.47 -19.14
C TYR A 40 -0.32 -21.23 -19.45
N GLN A 41 -0.01 -20.16 -20.20
CA GLN A 41 1.37 -19.77 -20.52
C GLN A 41 2.17 -19.42 -19.27
N PHE A 42 1.53 -18.77 -18.29
CA PHE A 42 2.16 -18.46 -17.00
C PHE A 42 2.48 -19.75 -16.24
N LEU A 43 1.57 -20.73 -16.24
CA LEU A 43 1.81 -22.05 -15.63
C LEU A 43 2.94 -22.81 -16.32
N LEU A 44 3.06 -22.72 -17.64
CA LEU A 44 4.17 -23.35 -18.38
C LEU A 44 5.51 -22.74 -17.97
N LEU A 45 5.60 -21.42 -17.85
CA LEU A 45 6.81 -20.75 -17.37
C LEU A 45 7.18 -21.17 -15.95
N CYS A 46 6.19 -21.23 -15.05
CA CYS A 46 6.37 -21.72 -13.68
C CYS A 46 6.98 -23.13 -13.66
N LYS A 47 6.41 -24.06 -14.44
CA LYS A 47 6.89 -25.44 -14.53
C LYS A 47 8.30 -25.55 -15.11
N LEU A 48 8.62 -24.76 -16.15
CA LEU A 48 9.94 -24.80 -16.80
C LEU A 48 11.05 -24.30 -15.87
N MET A 49 10.75 -23.31 -15.03
CA MET A 49 11.72 -22.69 -14.14
C MET A 49 11.76 -23.29 -12.74
N ASP A 50 10.94 -24.32 -12.48
CA ASP A 50 10.76 -24.94 -11.16
C ASP A 50 10.39 -23.92 -10.07
N VAL A 51 9.46 -23.01 -10.39
CA VAL A 51 8.94 -22.01 -9.44
C VAL A 51 7.42 -22.10 -9.37
N THR A 52 6.85 -22.03 -8.18
CA THR A 52 5.39 -22.07 -8.01
C THR A 52 4.75 -20.71 -8.36
N PRO A 53 3.49 -20.70 -8.83
CA PRO A 53 2.72 -19.46 -9.01
C PRO A 53 2.68 -18.58 -7.75
N ASP A 54 2.51 -19.22 -6.59
CA ASP A 54 2.43 -18.55 -5.29
C ASP A 54 3.73 -17.82 -4.95
N GLN A 55 4.88 -18.47 -5.16
CA GLN A 55 6.19 -17.86 -4.94
C GLN A 55 6.39 -16.65 -5.86
N LEU A 56 6.09 -16.77 -7.16
CA LEU A 56 6.23 -15.66 -8.11
C LEU A 56 5.34 -14.47 -7.76
N LEU A 57 4.07 -14.72 -7.40
CA LEU A 57 3.14 -13.67 -7.02
C LEU A 57 3.56 -13.00 -5.71
N THR A 58 4.02 -13.78 -4.74
CA THR A 58 4.51 -13.28 -3.46
C THR A 58 5.76 -12.42 -3.65
N ASP A 59 6.76 -12.90 -4.40
CA ASP A 59 7.98 -12.13 -4.69
C ASP A 59 7.67 -10.88 -5.51
N PHE A 60 6.74 -10.94 -6.47
CA PHE A 60 6.28 -9.76 -7.21
C PHE A 60 5.67 -8.70 -6.30
N MET A 61 4.73 -9.09 -5.43
CA MET A 61 4.06 -8.16 -4.51
C MET A 61 5.05 -7.58 -3.50
N ASP A 62 5.91 -8.41 -2.92
CA ASP A 62 6.93 -7.98 -1.96
C ASP A 62 7.94 -7.00 -2.60
N ASN A 63 8.46 -7.33 -3.77
CA ASN A 63 9.42 -6.47 -4.47
C ASN A 63 8.79 -5.14 -4.91
N LEU A 64 7.59 -5.18 -5.50
CA LEU A 64 6.89 -3.98 -5.94
C LEU A 64 6.53 -3.09 -4.74
N SER A 65 6.17 -3.67 -3.60
CA SER A 65 5.90 -2.91 -2.37
C SER A 65 7.16 -2.37 -1.66
N CYS A 66 8.34 -2.63 -2.21
CA CYS A 66 9.64 -2.33 -1.61
C CYS A 66 9.81 -2.95 -0.21
N GLY A 67 9.34 -4.19 -0.03
CA GLY A 67 9.50 -4.96 1.20
C GLY A 67 10.95 -5.06 1.68
N SER A 68 11.12 -5.17 3.00
CA SER A 68 12.42 -5.28 3.68
C SER A 68 12.82 -6.72 3.99
N TRP A 69 11.89 -7.67 3.93
CA TRP A 69 12.12 -9.08 4.21
C TRP A 69 12.76 -9.75 2.99
N LYS A 70 14.08 -9.96 3.00
CA LYS A 70 14.92 -10.46 1.88
C LYS A 70 15.30 -9.41 0.83
N ARG A 71 15.90 -8.31 1.28
CA ARG A 71 16.37 -7.23 0.39
C ARG A 71 17.53 -7.63 -0.52
N GLU A 72 18.43 -8.51 -0.06
CA GLU A 72 19.68 -8.83 -0.75
C GLU A 72 19.45 -9.31 -2.20
N GLY A 73 20.18 -8.73 -3.14
CA GLY A 73 20.12 -9.09 -4.57
C GLY A 73 18.86 -8.63 -5.32
N ARG A 74 17.92 -7.92 -4.68
CA ARG A 74 16.62 -7.57 -5.29
C ARG A 74 16.52 -6.16 -5.86
N ASP A 75 17.53 -5.30 -5.68
CA ASP A 75 17.45 -3.89 -6.09
C ASP A 75 17.14 -3.72 -7.58
N LYS A 76 17.80 -4.49 -8.46
CA LYS A 76 17.54 -4.46 -9.91
C LYS A 76 16.13 -4.93 -10.26
N ALA A 77 15.63 -5.94 -9.57
CA ALA A 77 14.27 -6.44 -9.80
C ALA A 77 13.22 -5.38 -9.41
N LYS A 78 13.43 -4.70 -8.26
CA LYS A 78 12.57 -3.58 -7.84
C LYS A 78 12.55 -2.46 -8.86
N GLU A 79 13.71 -2.05 -9.39
CA GLU A 79 13.78 -1.02 -10.42
C GLU A 79 12.97 -1.39 -11.67
N LYS A 80 13.10 -2.63 -12.15
CA LYS A 80 12.31 -3.12 -13.30
C LYS A 80 10.81 -3.22 -13.04
N LEU A 81 10.41 -3.54 -11.82
CA LEU A 81 9.00 -3.53 -11.43
C LEU A 81 8.43 -2.11 -11.36
N ILE A 82 9.22 -1.13 -10.92
CA ILE A 82 8.82 0.29 -10.93
C ILE A 82 8.69 0.79 -12.37
N GLU A 83 9.63 0.46 -13.24
CA GLU A 83 9.52 0.75 -14.68
C GLU A 83 8.24 0.14 -15.26
N TYR A 84 8.00 -1.16 -15.03
CA TYR A 84 6.79 -1.84 -15.47
C TYR A 84 5.50 -1.18 -14.96
N PHE A 85 5.47 -0.79 -13.68
CA PHE A 85 4.32 -0.11 -13.06
C PHE A 85 4.01 1.22 -13.76
N ILE A 86 5.05 1.97 -14.11
CA ILE A 86 4.94 3.24 -14.84
C ILE A 86 4.50 2.98 -16.27
N GLU A 87 5.13 2.07 -17.02
CA GLU A 87 4.78 1.76 -18.40
C GLU A 87 3.33 1.27 -18.55
N HIS A 88 2.80 0.56 -17.55
CA HIS A 88 1.40 0.14 -17.54
C HIS A 88 0.41 1.30 -17.30
N GLY A 89 0.90 2.50 -16.96
CA GLY A 89 0.06 3.69 -16.75
C GLY A 89 -0.62 3.75 -15.38
N TYR A 90 -0.23 2.91 -14.41
CA TYR A 90 -0.90 2.89 -13.11
C TYR A 90 -0.75 4.21 -12.36
N GLY A 91 -1.88 4.81 -12.00
CA GLY A 91 -1.94 6.05 -11.21
C GLY A 91 -1.54 7.33 -11.96
N GLN A 92 -1.24 7.25 -13.27
CA GLN A 92 -0.78 8.41 -14.05
C GLN A 92 -1.86 9.49 -14.26
N ASP A 93 -3.14 9.14 -14.14
CA ASP A 93 -4.24 10.13 -14.14
C ASP A 93 -4.15 11.12 -12.96
N LEU A 94 -3.30 10.83 -11.98
CA LEU A 94 -3.29 11.45 -10.65
C LEU A 94 -1.91 11.97 -10.24
N TYR A 95 -0.86 11.39 -10.81
CA TYR A 95 0.53 11.63 -10.44
C TYR A 95 1.41 11.60 -11.68
N SER A 96 2.46 12.43 -11.72
CA SER A 96 3.48 12.32 -12.76
C SER A 96 4.30 11.04 -12.57
N THR A 97 5.05 10.65 -13.60
CA THR A 97 6.00 9.52 -13.49
C THR A 97 7.04 9.76 -12.40
N ASP A 98 7.48 11.00 -12.21
CA ASP A 98 8.48 11.36 -11.21
C ASP A 98 7.91 11.31 -9.78
N ASP A 99 6.62 11.64 -9.64
CA ASP A 99 5.90 11.45 -8.38
C ASP A 99 5.85 9.97 -8.00
N ILE A 100 5.51 9.10 -8.96
CA ILE A 100 5.45 7.65 -8.75
C ILE A 100 6.84 7.10 -8.38
N ARG A 101 7.90 7.51 -9.09
CA ARG A 101 9.28 7.12 -8.73
C ARG A 101 9.65 7.57 -7.32
N THR A 102 9.25 8.79 -6.95
CA THR A 102 9.50 9.33 -5.61
C THR A 102 8.74 8.55 -4.53
N MET A 103 7.48 8.16 -4.80
CA MET A 103 6.70 7.29 -3.90
C MET A 103 7.43 5.99 -3.59
N PHE A 104 7.91 5.28 -4.61
CA PHE A 104 8.66 4.03 -4.42
C PHE A 104 10.00 4.27 -3.71
N LYS A 105 10.75 5.32 -4.06
CA LYS A 105 12.00 5.66 -3.39
C LYS A 105 11.82 5.94 -1.90
N GLU A 106 10.77 6.67 -1.53
CA GLU A 106 10.43 6.93 -0.13
C GLU A 106 10.09 5.65 0.62
N MET A 107 9.34 4.74 0.00
CA MET A 107 8.96 3.46 0.60
C MET A 107 10.16 2.53 0.77
N ASP A 108 11.05 2.47 -0.23
CA ASP A 108 12.27 1.68 -0.17
C ASP A 108 13.24 2.18 0.90
N ALA A 109 13.34 3.51 1.09
CA ALA A 109 14.16 4.12 2.14
C ALA A 109 13.74 3.69 3.55
N VAL A 110 12.43 3.49 3.79
CA VAL A 110 11.95 2.92 5.05
C VAL A 110 12.52 1.53 5.26
N GLY A 111 12.51 0.69 4.23
CA GLY A 111 13.09 -0.66 4.30
C GLY A 111 14.60 -0.68 4.52
N ILE A 112 15.34 0.30 3.98
CA ILE A 112 16.80 0.44 4.15
C ILE A 112 17.18 0.66 5.62
N VAL A 113 16.39 1.44 6.36
CA VAL A 113 16.68 1.77 7.77
C VAL A 113 16.18 0.70 8.76
N TRP A 114 15.89 -0.52 8.28
CA TRP A 114 15.52 -1.63 9.15
C TRP A 114 16.67 -1.99 10.10
N PRO A 115 16.43 -2.06 11.43
CA PRO A 115 17.47 -2.31 12.41
C PRO A 115 17.79 -3.82 12.47
N ASP A 116 18.47 -4.32 11.45
CA ASP A 116 18.83 -5.73 11.37
C ASP A 116 19.76 -6.13 12.52
N ASN A 117 19.51 -7.30 13.11
CA ASN A 117 20.24 -7.82 14.28
C ASN A 117 20.21 -6.92 15.53
N ALA A 118 19.27 -5.98 15.62
CA ALA A 118 19.10 -5.17 16.81
C ALA A 118 18.33 -5.89 17.93
N GLU A 119 18.40 -5.32 19.13
CA GLU A 119 17.57 -5.74 20.26
C GLU A 119 16.07 -5.57 19.96
N MET A 120 15.25 -6.44 20.56
CA MET A 120 13.81 -6.50 20.33
C MET A 120 13.11 -5.16 20.59
N GLU A 121 13.57 -4.41 21.60
CA GLU A 121 13.03 -3.08 21.91
C GLU A 121 13.22 -2.08 20.76
N LEU A 122 14.37 -2.11 20.08
CA LEU A 122 14.63 -1.24 18.92
C LEU A 122 13.78 -1.67 17.72
N ILE A 123 13.59 -2.98 17.53
CA ILE A 123 12.71 -3.53 16.48
C ILE A 123 11.25 -3.09 16.72
N ASP A 124 10.78 -3.12 17.96
CA ASP A 124 9.43 -2.69 18.32
C ASP A 124 9.25 -1.18 18.14
N LEU A 125 10.22 -0.39 18.59
CA LEU A 125 10.22 1.06 18.41
C LEU A 125 10.19 1.43 16.92
N TYR A 126 11.05 0.78 16.12
CA TYR A 126 11.08 0.95 14.68
C TYR A 126 9.74 0.53 14.05
N SER A 127 9.15 -0.59 14.46
CA SER A 127 7.87 -1.07 13.92
C SER A 127 6.73 -0.09 14.21
N ALA A 128 6.69 0.48 15.42
CA ALA A 128 5.73 1.52 15.80
C ALA A 128 5.93 2.81 14.99
N TRP A 129 7.19 3.23 14.82
CA TRP A 129 7.53 4.38 13.96
C TRP A 129 7.13 4.15 12.50
N ARG A 130 7.48 3.00 11.93
CA ARG A 130 7.18 2.62 10.54
C ARG A 130 5.68 2.66 10.26
N LYS A 131 4.85 2.17 11.19
CA LYS A 131 3.38 2.26 11.08
C LYS A 131 2.90 3.72 11.01
N LYS A 132 3.45 4.61 11.85
CA LYS A 132 3.12 6.05 11.81
C LYS A 132 3.62 6.68 10.51
N HIS A 133 4.82 6.31 10.07
CA HIS A 133 5.41 6.80 8.83
C HIS A 133 4.56 6.43 7.61
N TYR A 134 4.14 5.17 7.47
CA TYR A 134 3.27 4.76 6.37
C TYR A 134 1.93 5.49 6.35
N SER A 135 1.34 5.76 7.52
CA SER A 135 0.15 6.60 7.60
C SER A 135 0.43 8.01 7.08
N TYR A 136 1.50 8.66 7.57
CA TYR A 136 1.90 9.99 7.10
C TYR A 136 2.17 10.02 5.58
N TRP A 137 2.95 9.06 5.09
CA TRP A 137 3.30 8.90 3.68
C TRP A 137 2.05 8.79 2.80
N PHE A 138 1.09 7.96 3.19
CA PHE A 138 -0.18 7.85 2.47
C PHE A 138 -0.92 9.19 2.44
N HIS A 139 -1.05 9.88 3.58
CA HIS A 139 -1.76 11.17 3.63
C HIS A 139 -1.08 12.24 2.78
N LYS A 140 0.26 12.30 2.79
CA LYS A 140 1.05 13.21 1.95
C LYS A 140 0.69 13.03 0.48
N TRP A 141 0.79 11.81 -0.02
CA TRP A 141 0.55 11.52 -1.44
C TRP A 141 -0.93 11.57 -1.81
N PHE A 142 -1.84 11.16 -0.92
CA PHE A 142 -3.28 11.25 -1.14
C PHE A 142 -3.76 12.71 -1.27
N ARG A 143 -3.21 13.63 -0.46
CA ARG A 143 -3.59 15.05 -0.47
C ARG A 143 -2.99 15.83 -1.64
N LYS A 144 -1.91 15.34 -2.28
CA LYS A 144 -1.25 16.00 -3.40
C LYS A 144 -2.20 16.34 -4.57
N PRO A 145 -3.04 15.40 -5.07
CA PRO A 145 -4.09 15.71 -6.06
C PRO A 145 -5.31 16.42 -5.44
N ARG A 146 -5.16 17.07 -4.28
CA ARG A 146 -6.20 17.82 -3.53
C ARG A 146 -7.43 16.98 -3.13
N ARG A 147 -7.26 15.68 -2.92
CA ARG A 147 -8.35 14.82 -2.45
C ARG A 147 -8.67 15.10 -0.97
N LYS A 148 -9.96 15.05 -0.64
CA LYS A 148 -10.45 15.12 0.74
C LYS A 148 -10.78 13.71 1.23
N LEU A 149 -10.28 13.33 2.41
CA LEU A 149 -10.76 12.15 3.12
C LEU A 149 -12.17 12.52 3.63
N SER A 150 -13.18 11.84 3.10
CA SER A 150 -14.58 11.97 3.55
C SER A 150 -14.82 11.17 4.82
#